data_AF-A0AB33KTW4-F1
#
_entry.id   AF-A0AB33KTW4-F1
#
_cell.length_a   1.000
_cell.length_b   1.000
_cell.length_c   1.000
_cell.angle_alpha   90.00
_cell.angle_beta   90.00
_cell.angle_gamma   90.00
#
_symmetry.space_group_name_H-M   'P 1'
#
loop_
_entity.id
_entity.type
_entity.pdbx_description
1 polymer ?
#
loop_
_entity_poly.entity_id
_entity_poly.type
_entity_poly.pdbx_seq_one_letter_code
_entity_poly.pdbx_strand_id
1 'polypeptide(L)'
;MKIQSHIFLVFYSLINLGCTITNRYTKDLKGETLFILFEKSESTRIFPVGRIQKDTTIYKYSYFYSFKENNFERALFNLNYSDYHDFDDAISQINKSIIFEVDKSFLKKNKEIILTKEILDKIGGQESFKLLLGAETFFLIDKAEVKNNKILIREVKLDWENIE
;
A
#
# COMPACT_ATOMS: atom_id res chain seq x y z
N MET A 1 30.36 -34.82 -30.54
CA MET A 1 29.16 -34.13 -30.03
C MET A 1 29.45 -33.61 -28.63
N LYS A 2 29.63 -32.28 -28.46
CA LYS A 2 29.78 -31.62 -27.16
C LYS A 2 28.74 -30.51 -27.09
N ILE A 3 27.57 -30.80 -26.51
CA ILE A 3 26.52 -29.82 -26.24
C ILE A 3 26.04 -30.08 -24.82
N GLN A 4 26.84 -29.69 -23.82
CA GLN A 4 26.44 -29.81 -22.42
C GLN A 4 27.36 -28.95 -21.54
N SER A 5 27.24 -27.62 -21.63
CA SER A 5 27.88 -26.71 -20.66
C SER A 5 27.28 -25.31 -20.56
N HIS A 6 26.26 -24.94 -21.35
CA HIS A 6 25.74 -23.56 -21.34
C HIS A 6 24.42 -23.37 -20.56
N ILE A 7 23.80 -24.44 -20.05
CA ILE A 7 22.51 -24.33 -19.34
C ILE A 7 22.70 -23.94 -17.86
N PHE A 8 23.87 -24.19 -17.26
CA PHE A 8 24.10 -23.93 -15.82
C PHE A 8 24.40 -22.46 -15.49
N LEU A 9 24.85 -21.66 -16.46
CA LEU A 9 25.22 -20.25 -16.25
C LEU A 9 24.03 -19.28 -16.27
N VAL A 10 22.92 -19.66 -16.89
CA VAL A 10 21.72 -18.81 -16.94
C VAL A 10 20.97 -18.81 -15.60
N PHE A 11 20.98 -19.95 -14.87
CA PHE A 11 20.27 -20.09 -13.60
C PHE A 11 20.87 -19.25 -12.45
N TYR A 12 22.20 -19.06 -12.43
CA TYR A 12 22.87 -18.23 -11.41
C TYR A 12 22.67 -16.73 -11.59
N SER A 13 22.33 -16.28 -12.80
CA SER A 13 22.06 -14.86 -13.08
C SER A 13 20.69 -14.40 -12.56
N LEU A 14 19.69 -15.30 -12.54
CA LEU A 14 18.32 -14.97 -12.11
C LEU A 14 18.18 -14.88 -10.59
N ILE A 15 18.98 -15.62 -9.82
CA ILE A 15 18.94 -15.61 -8.35
C ILE A 15 19.50 -14.28 -7.78
N ASN A 16 20.46 -13.65 -8.48
CA ASN A 16 21.05 -12.38 -8.05
C ASN A 16 20.18 -11.15 -8.35
N LEU A 17 19.21 -11.25 -9.28
CA LEU A 17 18.22 -10.19 -9.54
C LEU A 17 17.13 -10.12 -8.47
N GLY A 18 16.83 -11.23 -7.79
CA GLY A 18 15.87 -11.27 -6.70
C GLY A 18 16.30 -10.40 -5.51
N CYS A 19 17.57 -10.52 -5.10
CA CYS A 19 18.11 -9.92 -3.88
C CYS A 19 18.49 -8.44 -4.03
N THR A 20 18.90 -8.00 -5.22
CA THR A 20 19.25 -6.59 -5.50
C THR A 20 18.02 -5.68 -5.54
N ILE A 21 16.88 -6.20 -6.02
CA ILE A 21 15.64 -5.43 -6.10
C ILE A 21 15.08 -5.18 -4.69
N THR A 22 15.02 -6.20 -3.83
CA THR A 22 14.60 -6.05 -2.41
C THR A 22 15.47 -5.03 -1.68
N ASN A 23 16.79 -5.12 -1.83
CA ASN A 23 17.73 -4.25 -1.11
C ASN A 23 17.70 -2.79 -1.60
N ARG A 24 17.34 -2.53 -2.86
CA ARG A 24 17.13 -1.16 -3.36
C ARG A 24 15.86 -0.54 -2.78
N TYR A 25 14.73 -1.25 -2.86
CA TYR A 25 13.46 -0.74 -2.34
C TYR A 25 13.49 -0.55 -0.82
N THR A 26 14.06 -1.47 -0.04
CA THR A 26 14.12 -1.34 1.42
C THR A 26 15.14 -0.29 1.90
N LYS A 27 16.11 0.10 1.08
CA LYS A 27 17.10 1.14 1.41
C LYS A 27 16.65 2.54 1.00
N ASP A 28 16.00 2.68 -0.16
CA ASP A 28 15.57 3.97 -0.70
C ASP A 28 14.18 4.40 -0.20
N LEU A 29 13.35 3.47 0.27
CA LEU A 29 12.02 3.76 0.86
C LEU A 29 12.04 3.93 2.39
N LYS A 30 13.22 3.94 3.03
CA LYS A 30 13.35 4.42 4.41
C LYS A 30 13.14 5.93 4.41
N GLY A 31 11.88 6.34 4.45
CA GLY A 31 11.48 7.73 4.48
C GLY A 31 10.26 7.92 5.37
N GLU A 32 10.07 9.14 5.83
CA GLU A 32 8.91 9.56 6.63
C GLU A 32 7.58 9.31 5.90
N THR A 33 7.58 9.15 4.57
CA THR A 33 6.36 9.01 3.76
C THR A 33 6.41 7.82 2.80
N LEU A 34 5.35 7.01 2.78
CA LEU A 34 5.15 5.92 1.81
C LEU A 34 3.94 6.16 0.92
N PHE A 35 4.11 5.96 -0.39
CA PHE A 35 2.99 5.92 -1.34
C PHE A 35 2.67 4.46 -1.67
N ILE A 36 1.42 4.06 -1.51
CA ILE A 36 0.98 2.68 -1.68
C ILE A 36 -0.11 2.64 -2.75
N LEU A 37 0.13 1.88 -3.81
CA LEU A 37 -0.83 1.64 -4.89
C LEU A 37 -1.69 0.43 -4.56
N PHE A 38 -3.00 0.67 -4.42
CA PHE A 38 -4.00 -0.36 -4.25
C PHE A 38 -4.58 -0.73 -5.62
N GLU A 39 -4.13 -1.86 -6.17
CA GLU A 39 -4.54 -2.38 -7.48
C GLU A 39 -5.96 -2.95 -7.50
N LYS A 40 -6.61 -3.05 -6.32
CA LYS A 40 -7.84 -3.81 -5.96
C LYS A 40 -7.49 -5.16 -5.33
N SER A 41 -7.46 -5.23 -4.00
CA SER A 41 -7.56 -6.50 -3.27
C SER A 41 -9.03 -6.91 -3.13
N GLU A 42 -9.28 -8.16 -2.77
CA GLU A 42 -10.61 -8.81 -2.74
C GLU A 42 -11.63 -8.15 -1.78
N SER A 43 -11.26 -7.16 -0.98
CA SER A 43 -12.20 -6.44 -0.13
C SER A 43 -11.78 -5.00 0.14
N THR A 44 -12.42 -4.05 -0.51
CA THR A 44 -12.58 -2.70 0.03
C THR A 44 -13.89 -2.70 0.79
N ARG A 45 -13.87 -2.44 2.11
CA ARG A 45 -15.10 -2.29 2.88
C ARG A 45 -15.35 -0.81 3.14
N ILE A 46 -16.51 -0.34 2.72
CA ILE A 46 -17.02 0.99 3.03
C ILE A 46 -17.95 0.83 4.22
N PHE A 47 -17.61 1.47 5.34
CA PHE A 47 -18.46 1.49 6.51
C PHE A 47 -19.00 2.91 6.72
N PRO A 48 -20.33 3.11 6.71
CA PRO A 48 -20.88 4.33 7.27
C PRO A 48 -20.70 4.28 8.79
N VAL A 49 -19.88 5.16 9.35
CA VAL A 49 -19.55 5.10 10.80
C VAL A 49 -20.53 5.91 11.66
N GLY A 50 -21.53 6.56 11.05
CA GLY A 50 -22.61 7.25 11.74
C GLY A 50 -23.10 8.50 11.02
N ARG A 51 -24.26 9.00 11.41
CA ARG A 51 -24.74 10.36 11.09
C ARG A 51 -24.56 11.22 12.34
N ILE A 52 -23.73 12.24 12.27
CA ILE A 52 -23.43 13.05 13.45
C ILE A 52 -24.33 14.29 13.57
N GLN A 53 -24.75 14.82 12.42
CA GLN A 53 -25.85 15.79 12.28
C GLN A 53 -26.66 15.40 11.04
N LYS A 54 -27.85 15.99 10.86
CA LYS A 54 -28.84 15.57 9.85
C LYS A 54 -28.27 15.35 8.43
N ASP A 55 -27.13 15.97 8.09
CA ASP A 55 -26.56 15.95 6.74
C ASP A 55 -25.10 15.49 6.63
N THR A 56 -24.40 15.12 7.72
CA THR A 56 -22.98 14.71 7.66
C THR A 56 -22.85 13.19 7.80
N THR A 57 -22.44 12.52 6.72
CA THR A 57 -22.06 11.10 6.70
C THR A 57 -20.54 11.00 6.69
N ILE A 58 -19.94 10.28 7.66
CA ILE A 58 -18.52 9.94 7.60
C ILE A 58 -18.37 8.64 6.82
N TYR A 59 -17.50 8.65 5.82
CA TYR A 59 -17.08 7.43 5.13
C TYR A 59 -15.75 6.95 5.69
N LYS A 60 -15.72 5.67 6.08
CA LYS A 60 -14.48 4.95 6.38
C LYS A 60 -14.25 3.88 5.32
N TYR A 61 -13.03 3.87 4.78
CA TYR A 61 -12.58 2.90 3.79
C TYR A 61 -11.44 2.10 4.38
N SER A 62 -11.53 0.78 4.29
CA SER A 62 -10.46 -0.13 4.74
C SER A 62 -9.93 -0.93 3.55
N TYR A 63 -8.62 -0.84 3.34
CA TYR A 63 -7.87 -1.46 2.25
C TYR A 63 -7.00 -2.59 2.81
N PHE A 64 -7.43 -3.83 2.60
CA PHE A 64 -6.78 -4.99 3.23
C PHE A 64 -5.68 -5.57 2.33
N TYR A 65 -4.53 -5.83 2.94
CA TYR A 65 -3.40 -6.54 2.35
C TYR A 65 -3.15 -7.83 3.12
N SER A 66 -2.96 -8.93 2.38
CA SER A 66 -2.72 -10.24 2.95
C SER A 66 -1.53 -10.91 2.26
N PHE A 67 -0.66 -11.51 3.06
CA PHE A 67 0.45 -12.34 2.59
C PHE A 67 0.18 -13.82 2.82
N LYS A 68 0.67 -14.67 1.92
CA LYS A 68 0.70 -16.13 2.11
C LYS A 68 2.09 -16.53 2.59
N GLU A 69 2.21 -17.06 3.81
CA GLU A 69 3.47 -17.58 4.34
C GLU A 69 3.26 -19.03 4.83
N ASN A 70 4.08 -19.98 4.33
CA ASN A 70 4.17 -21.36 4.83
C ASN A 70 2.85 -22.09 5.13
N ASN A 71 1.89 -22.13 4.20
CA ASN A 71 0.57 -22.79 4.36
C ASN A 71 -0.32 -22.27 5.52
N PHE A 72 0.11 -21.24 6.25
CA PHE A 72 -0.70 -20.54 7.24
C PHE A 72 -1.15 -19.18 6.67
N GLU A 73 -2.42 -18.83 6.93
CA GLU A 73 -2.91 -17.46 6.80
C GLU A 73 -2.42 -16.68 8.02
N ARG A 74 -2.03 -15.40 8.01
CA ARG A 74 -1.81 -14.33 7.03
C ARG A 74 -0.97 -13.30 7.82
N ALA A 75 -0.06 -12.55 7.22
CA ALA A 75 0.17 -11.19 7.74
C ALA A 75 -0.93 -10.33 7.13
N LEU A 76 -1.80 -9.77 7.97
CA LEU A 76 -2.86 -8.85 7.56
C LEU A 76 -2.50 -7.45 8.03
N PHE A 77 -2.51 -6.52 7.10
CA PHE A 77 -2.62 -5.12 7.46
C PHE A 77 -3.70 -4.47 6.66
N ASN A 78 -4.30 -3.45 7.26
CA ASN A 78 -5.25 -2.60 6.59
C ASN A 78 -4.77 -1.16 6.62
N LEU A 79 -4.97 -0.49 5.50
CA LEU A 79 -4.85 0.95 5.42
C LEU A 79 -6.26 1.52 5.54
N ASN A 80 -6.46 2.40 6.50
CA ASN A 80 -7.75 3.00 6.78
C ASN A 80 -7.76 4.46 6.34
N TYR A 81 -8.71 4.82 5.49
CA TYR A 81 -9.04 6.20 5.19
C TYR A 81 -10.35 6.58 5.90
N SER A 82 -10.41 7.80 6.40
CA SER A 82 -11.60 8.47 6.92
C SER A 82 -11.52 9.94 6.51
N ASP A 83 -12.65 10.60 6.25
CA ASP A 83 -12.66 12.03 5.87
C ASP A 83 -12.11 12.94 6.99
N TYR A 84 -12.15 12.46 8.23
CA TYR A 84 -11.67 13.12 9.45
C TYR A 84 -10.82 12.16 10.29
N HIS A 85 -9.92 12.69 11.10
CA HIS A 85 -8.99 11.90 11.90
C HIS A 85 -9.69 11.13 13.04
N ASP A 86 -10.75 11.71 13.60
CA ASP A 86 -11.67 11.10 14.56
C ASP A 86 -13.10 11.68 14.47
N PHE A 87 -13.98 11.26 15.38
CA PHE A 87 -15.37 11.69 15.43
C PHE A 87 -15.56 13.15 15.89
N ASP A 88 -14.73 13.63 16.81
CA ASP A 88 -14.83 14.99 17.35
C ASP A 88 -14.37 16.02 16.31
N ASP A 89 -13.35 15.67 15.54
CA ASP A 89 -12.89 16.41 14.36
C ASP A 89 -14.00 16.50 13.31
N ALA A 90 -14.73 15.42 13.09
CA ALA A 90 -15.86 15.41 12.15
C ALA A 90 -17.06 16.26 12.63
N ILE A 91 -17.34 16.26 13.94
CA ILE A 91 -18.36 17.15 14.56
C ILE A 91 -17.96 18.61 14.35
N SER A 92 -16.71 18.92 14.67
CA SER A 92 -16.18 20.28 14.69
C SER A 92 -15.73 20.77 13.31
N GLN A 93 -15.74 19.88 12.30
CA GLN A 93 -15.26 20.10 10.94
C GLN A 93 -13.80 20.60 10.87
N ILE A 94 -12.95 20.14 11.79
CA ILE A 94 -11.52 20.44 11.87
C ILE A 94 -10.69 19.22 11.45
N ASN A 95 -9.37 19.40 11.24
CA ASN A 95 -8.42 18.31 11.00
C ASN A 95 -8.88 17.28 9.95
N LYS A 96 -9.29 17.77 8.78
CA LYS A 96 -9.64 16.92 7.65
C LYS A 96 -8.43 16.15 7.17
N SER A 97 -8.62 14.88 6.84
CA SER A 97 -7.58 14.04 6.27
C SER A 97 -7.09 14.63 4.96
N ILE A 98 -5.80 14.49 4.69
CA ILE A 98 -5.18 15.05 3.49
C ILE A 98 -5.60 14.25 2.25
N ILE A 99 -6.05 14.97 1.22
CA ILE A 99 -6.39 14.39 -0.09
C ILE A 99 -5.84 15.31 -1.19
N PHE A 100 -5.13 14.71 -2.14
CA PHE A 100 -4.66 15.40 -3.34
C PHE A 100 -5.27 14.78 -4.59
N GLU A 101 -5.71 15.63 -5.51
CA GLU A 101 -6.01 15.21 -6.88
C GLU A 101 -4.82 15.53 -7.77
N VAL A 102 -4.26 14.52 -8.44
CA VAL A 102 -3.14 14.71 -9.37
C VAL A 102 -3.41 14.04 -10.70
N ASP A 103 -2.63 14.40 -11.71
CA ASP A 103 -2.69 13.76 -13.03
C ASP A 103 -2.16 12.31 -12.98
N LYS A 104 -2.76 11.41 -13.77
CA LYS A 104 -2.36 10.00 -13.85
C LYS A 104 -0.89 9.80 -14.21
N SER A 105 -0.24 10.77 -14.87
CA SER A 105 1.20 10.74 -15.13
C SER A 105 2.05 10.65 -13.85
N PHE A 106 1.51 11.01 -12.68
CA PHE A 106 2.15 10.82 -11.39
C PHE A 106 2.60 9.36 -11.19
N LEU A 107 1.75 8.38 -11.51
CA LEU A 107 2.08 6.96 -11.36
C LEU A 107 3.31 6.56 -12.19
N LYS A 108 3.43 7.11 -13.39
CA LYS A 108 4.54 6.81 -14.31
C LYS A 108 5.84 7.51 -13.88
N LYS A 109 5.73 8.77 -13.44
CA LYS A 109 6.87 9.60 -13.01
C LYS A 109 7.47 9.12 -11.69
N ASN A 110 6.63 8.62 -10.78
CA ASN A 110 7.01 8.28 -9.42
C ASN A 110 6.99 6.77 -9.13
N LYS A 111 7.10 5.92 -10.17
CA LYS A 111 7.01 4.45 -10.03
C LYS A 111 8.01 3.85 -9.04
N GLU A 112 9.16 4.49 -8.86
CA GLU A 112 10.23 4.01 -7.97
C GLU A 112 9.90 4.20 -6.48
N ILE A 113 9.01 5.14 -6.14
CA ILE A 113 8.62 5.46 -4.76
C ILE A 113 7.25 4.91 -4.37
N ILE A 114 6.56 4.25 -5.31
CA ILE A 114 5.21 3.71 -5.11
C ILE A 114 5.31 2.22 -4.81
N LEU A 115 4.88 1.82 -3.62
CA LEU A 115 4.73 0.45 -3.20
C LEU A 115 3.50 -0.18 -3.85
N THR A 116 3.72 -1.16 -4.72
CA THR A 116 2.65 -1.95 -5.34
C THR A 116 2.47 -3.28 -4.61
N LYS A 117 1.33 -3.94 -4.83
CA LYS A 117 1.11 -5.31 -4.34
C LYS A 117 2.21 -6.27 -4.80
N GLU A 118 2.67 -6.16 -6.04
CA GLU A 118 3.76 -6.99 -6.56
C GLU A 118 5.06 -6.81 -5.76
N ILE A 119 5.40 -5.57 -5.39
CA ILE A 119 6.57 -5.28 -4.56
C ILE A 119 6.40 -5.89 -3.17
N LEU A 120 5.25 -5.65 -2.52
CA LEU A 120 4.94 -6.18 -1.20
C LEU A 120 5.00 -7.72 -1.20
N ASP A 121 4.35 -8.37 -2.17
CA ASP A 121 4.34 -9.83 -2.30
C ASP A 121 5.76 -10.39 -2.52
N LYS A 122 6.61 -9.67 -3.26
CA LYS A 122 8.00 -10.06 -3.51
C LYS A 122 8.89 -9.97 -2.27
N ILE A 123 8.72 -8.95 -1.44
CA ILE A 123 9.52 -8.77 -0.22
C ILE A 123 9.01 -9.63 0.94
N GLY A 124 7.75 -10.07 0.90
CA GLY A 124 7.12 -10.90 1.92
C GLY A 124 6.52 -10.09 3.07
N GLY A 125 5.76 -10.76 3.95
CA GLY A 125 5.02 -10.10 5.03
C GLY A 125 5.93 -9.46 6.06
N GLN A 126 6.98 -10.18 6.48
CA GLN A 126 7.93 -9.68 7.48
C GLN A 126 8.68 -8.42 7.04
N GLU A 127 9.19 -8.37 5.80
CA GLU A 127 9.90 -7.19 5.30
C GLU A 127 8.93 -6.05 4.95
N SER A 128 7.72 -6.37 4.48
CA SER A 128 6.65 -5.37 4.32
C SER A 128 6.32 -4.71 5.65
N PHE A 129 6.23 -5.48 6.73
CA PHE A 129 5.98 -4.96 8.07
C PHE A 129 7.08 -4.02 8.55
N LYS A 130 8.36 -4.43 8.42
CA LYS A 130 9.49 -3.56 8.77
C LYS A 130 9.48 -2.25 8.00
N LEU A 131 9.14 -2.30 6.71
CA LEU A 131 9.06 -1.13 5.86
C LEU A 131 7.93 -0.20 6.31
N LEU A 132 6.75 -0.76 6.59
CA LEU A 132 5.58 0.01 7.01
C LEU A 132 5.78 0.64 8.40
N LEU A 133 6.32 -0.09 9.37
CA LEU A 133 6.64 0.48 10.69
C LEU A 133 7.69 1.60 10.65
N GLY A 134 8.52 1.64 9.61
CA GLY A 134 9.55 2.66 9.45
C GLY A 134 9.03 4.01 8.92
N ALA A 135 7.76 4.08 8.50
CA ALA A 135 7.18 5.27 7.90
C ALA A 135 6.29 6.02 8.89
N GLU A 136 6.29 7.36 8.80
CA GLU A 136 5.46 8.22 9.64
C GLU A 136 4.10 8.51 9.00
N THR A 137 4.08 8.64 7.67
CA THR A 137 2.91 9.01 6.88
C THR A 137 2.70 8.02 5.73
N PHE A 138 1.45 7.66 5.49
CA PHE A 138 1.07 6.76 4.39
C PHE A 138 0.08 7.46 3.48
N PHE A 139 0.36 7.42 2.19
CA PHE A 139 -0.56 7.84 1.14
C PHE A 139 -1.00 6.64 0.32
N LEU A 140 -2.31 6.48 0.16
CA LEU A 140 -2.89 5.44 -0.65
C LEU A 140 -3.40 6.01 -1.98
N ILE A 141 -3.16 5.26 -3.04
CA ILE A 141 -3.69 5.50 -4.38
C ILE A 141 -4.59 4.31 -4.73
N ASP A 142 -5.90 4.53 -4.78
CA ASP A 142 -6.84 3.50 -5.23
C ASP A 142 -6.94 3.52 -6.76
N LYS A 143 -6.40 2.48 -7.40
CA LYS A 143 -6.40 2.35 -8.85
C LYS A 143 -7.83 2.27 -9.43
N ALA A 144 -8.81 1.82 -8.65
CA ALA A 144 -10.21 1.77 -9.06
C ALA A 144 -10.88 3.16 -9.06
N GLU A 145 -10.34 4.14 -8.35
CA GLU A 145 -10.85 5.52 -8.32
C GLU A 145 -10.29 6.41 -9.44
N VAL A 146 -9.38 5.90 -10.26
CA VAL A 146 -8.79 6.65 -11.39
C VAL A 146 -9.84 6.96 -12.45
N LYS A 147 -10.19 8.24 -12.60
CA LYS A 147 -11.23 8.74 -13.52
C LYS A 147 -10.73 10.00 -14.23
N ASN A 148 -11.13 10.20 -15.49
CA ASN A 148 -10.84 11.42 -16.25
C ASN A 148 -9.36 11.86 -16.24
N ASN A 149 -8.43 10.90 -16.30
CA ASN A 149 -6.98 11.12 -16.20
C ASN A 149 -6.48 11.70 -14.86
N LYS A 150 -7.33 11.66 -13.83
CA LYS A 150 -7.02 12.08 -12.47
C LYS A 150 -6.93 10.88 -11.53
N ILE A 151 -6.09 11.01 -10.52
CA ILE A 151 -5.96 10.06 -9.42
C ILE A 151 -6.16 10.82 -8.12
N LEU A 152 -6.80 10.17 -7.15
CA LEU A 152 -6.87 10.65 -5.78
C LEU A 152 -5.77 9.97 -4.96
N ILE A 153 -5.05 10.77 -4.19
CA ILE A 153 -4.04 10.33 -3.24
C ILE A 153 -4.55 10.73 -1.86
N ARG A 154 -4.79 9.76 -0.99
CA ARG A 154 -5.39 9.98 0.33
C ARG A 154 -4.40 9.61 1.41
N GLU A 155 -4.27 10.44 2.43
CA GLU A 155 -3.60 10.03 3.65
C GLU A 155 -4.39 8.91 4.32
N VAL A 156 -3.68 7.87 4.75
CA VAL A 156 -4.27 6.69 5.38
C VAL A 156 -3.53 6.35 6.67
N LYS A 157 -4.24 5.74 7.59
CA LYS A 157 -3.67 5.22 8.83
C LYS A 157 -3.40 3.72 8.67
N LEU A 158 -2.21 3.28 9.06
CA LEU A 158 -1.90 1.87 9.19
C LEU A 158 -2.65 1.31 10.41
N ASP A 159 -3.34 0.20 10.19
CA ASP A 159 -3.99 -0.58 11.22
C ASP A 159 -3.55 -2.04 11.01
N TRP A 160 -3.29 -2.71 12.12
CA TRP A 160 -2.66 -4.02 12.11
C TRP A 160 -3.46 -4.94 13.02
N GLU A 161 -3.98 -6.01 12.45
CA GLU A 161 -4.43 -7.15 13.25
C GLU A 161 -3.19 -8.03 13.48
N ASN A 162 -2.69 -8.07 14.71
CA ASN A 162 -1.71 -9.07 15.10
C ASN A 162 -2.36 -10.44 14.92
N ILE A 163 -1.94 -11.18 13.89
CA ILE A 163 -2.17 -12.61 13.83
C ILE A 163 -1.02 -13.22 14.63
N GLU A 164 -1.31 -13.53 15.90
CA GLU A 164 -0.47 -14.40 16.75
C GLU A 164 -0.31 -15.80 16.13
#